data_AF-A0A538I9W3-F1
#
_entry.id   AF-A0A538I9W3-F1
#
_cell.length_a   1.000
_cell.length_b   1.000
_cell.length_c   1.000
_cell.angle_alpha   90.00
_cell.angle_beta   90.00
_cell.angle_gamma   90.00
#
_symmetry.space_group_name_H-M   'P 1'
#
loop_
_entity.id
_entity.type
_entity.pdbx_description
1 polymer ?
#
loop_
_entity_poly.entity_id
_entity_poly.type
_entity_poly.pdbx_seq_one_letter_code
_entity_poly.pdbx_strand_id
1 'polypeptide(L)'
;MQSIVLRPVVPSRFRRGSKRVTVEALMQEIGDLTADRQRLRDRQAAPAKLERNRIQLARKQWQLSHALIERYLPGAADDERAA
;
A
#
# COMPACT_ATOMS: atom_id res chain seq x y z
N MET A 1 -26.21 -28.32 37.13
CA MET A 1 -26.08 -26.85 37.00
C MET A 1 -25.12 -26.57 35.85
N GLN A 2 -25.61 -26.15 34.69
CA GLN A 2 -24.79 -25.83 33.51
C GLN A 2 -24.90 -24.32 33.24
N SER A 3 -23.78 -23.61 33.35
CA SER A 3 -23.66 -22.21 32.97
C SER A 3 -23.17 -22.12 31.53
N ILE A 4 -24.08 -21.73 30.64
CA ILE A 4 -23.81 -21.45 29.23
C ILE A 4 -22.96 -20.19 29.15
N VAL A 5 -21.71 -20.32 28.71
CA VAL A 5 -20.87 -19.18 28.34
C VAL A 5 -21.29 -18.70 26.95
N LEU A 6 -21.99 -17.57 26.91
CA LEU A 6 -22.29 -16.85 25.67
C LEU A 6 -21.00 -16.19 25.17
N ARG A 7 -20.47 -16.71 24.07
CA ARG A 7 -19.34 -16.11 23.33
C ARG A 7 -19.84 -14.81 22.68
N PRO A 8 -19.24 -13.64 22.92
CA PRO A 8 -19.63 -12.44 22.20
C PRO A 8 -19.24 -12.60 20.73
N VAL A 9 -20.25 -12.68 19.86
CA VAL A 9 -20.09 -12.60 18.41
C VAL A 9 -19.80 -11.14 18.09
N VAL A 10 -18.52 -10.79 18.07
CA VAL A 10 -18.08 -9.53 17.45
C VAL A 10 -18.33 -9.63 15.94
N PRO A 11 -19.10 -8.71 15.33
CA PRO A 11 -19.36 -8.77 13.92
C PRO A 11 -18.06 -8.50 13.15
N SER A 12 -17.53 -9.52 12.49
CA SER A 12 -16.39 -9.45 11.55
C SER A 12 -16.66 -8.58 10.30
N ARG A 13 -17.74 -7.80 10.28
CA ARG A 13 -18.28 -7.15 9.08
C ARG A 13 -17.72 -5.75 8.85
N PHE A 14 -16.88 -5.26 9.76
CA PHE A 14 -16.20 -3.96 9.64
C PHE A 14 -14.69 -4.06 9.64
N ARG A 15 -14.11 -5.23 9.34
CA ARG A 15 -12.83 -5.21 8.61
C ARG A 15 -13.15 -4.77 7.18
N ARG A 16 -13.51 -3.48 7.00
CA ARG A 16 -13.01 -2.77 5.82
C ARG A 16 -11.51 -2.98 5.97
N GLY A 17 -10.95 -3.93 5.22
CA GLY A 17 -9.53 -3.96 5.03
C GLY A 17 -9.21 -2.53 4.64
N SER A 18 -8.57 -1.79 5.54
CA SER A 18 -7.79 -0.64 5.13
C SER A 18 -7.09 -1.17 3.91
N LYS A 19 -7.42 -0.63 2.74
CA LYS A 19 -6.88 -1.07 1.46
C LYS A 19 -5.42 -0.65 1.55
N ARG A 20 -4.63 -1.37 2.36
CA ARG A 20 -3.19 -1.21 2.49
C ARG A 20 -2.75 -1.37 1.07
N VAL A 21 -2.26 -0.26 0.51
CA VAL A 21 -1.90 -0.23 -0.90
C VAL A 21 -0.85 -1.33 -1.06
N THR A 22 -1.18 -2.35 -1.85
CA THR A 22 -0.30 -3.50 -1.97
C THR A 22 0.96 -3.07 -2.71
N VAL A 23 2.05 -3.82 -2.51
CA VAL A 23 3.32 -3.59 -3.20
C VAL A 23 3.09 -3.56 -4.72
N GLU A 24 2.26 -4.48 -5.22
CA GLU A 24 1.91 -4.62 -6.63
C GLU A 24 1.14 -3.40 -7.16
N ALA A 25 0.19 -2.87 -6.37
CA ALA A 25 -0.54 -1.65 -6.74
C ALA A 25 0.38 -0.43 -6.80
N LEU A 26 1.31 -0.29 -5.84
CA LEU A 26 2.30 0.79 -5.84
C LEU A 26 3.25 0.70 -7.03
N MET A 27 3.69 -0.51 -7.39
CA MET A 27 4.51 -0.74 -8.58
C MET A 27 3.77 -0.33 -9.86
N GLN A 28 2.49 -0.69 -9.99
CA GLN A 28 1.67 -0.28 -11.14
C GLN A 28 1.54 1.25 -11.22
N GLU A 29 1.18 1.91 -10.12
CA GLU A 29 1.03 3.37 -10.09
C GLU A 29 2.34 4.11 -10.40
N ILE A 30 3.50 3.59 -9.96
CA ILE A 30 4.81 4.14 -10.33
C ILE A 30 5.07 3.97 -11.84
N GLY A 31 4.70 2.81 -12.40
CA GLY A 31 4.77 2.56 -13.84
C GLY A 31 3.94 3.57 -14.64
N ASP A 32 2.69 3.78 -14.24
CA ASP A 32 1.77 4.73 -14.87
C ASP A 32 2.31 6.17 -14.80
N LEU A 33 2.81 6.59 -13.63
CA LEU A 33 3.42 7.91 -13.44
C LEU A 33 4.69 8.10 -14.28
N THR A 34 5.46 7.03 -14.50
CA THR A 34 6.65 7.06 -15.34
C THR A 34 6.28 7.21 -16.82
N ALA A 35 5.27 6.46 -17.28
CA ALA A 35 4.72 6.61 -18.62
C ALA A 35 4.15 8.02 -18.85
N ASP A 36 3.42 8.57 -17.87
CA ASP A 36 2.93 9.94 -17.90
C ASP A 36 4.06 10.96 -17.95
N ARG A 37 5.15 10.74 -17.21
CA ARG A 37 6.33 11.60 -17.27
C ARG A 37 6.92 11.63 -18.67
N GLN A 38 7.00 10.47 -19.33
CA GLN A 38 7.50 10.39 -20.70
C GLN A 38 6.58 11.17 -21.65
N ARG A 39 5.26 10.94 -21.56
CA ARG A 39 4.26 11.71 -22.32
C ARG A 39 4.36 13.22 -22.10
N LEU A 40 4.64 13.67 -20.87
CA LEU A 40 4.84 15.09 -20.56
C LEU A 40 6.10 15.65 -21.22
N ARG A 41 7.20 14.87 -21.29
CA ARG A 41 8.43 15.27 -21.98
C ARG A 41 8.23 15.34 -23.48
N ASP A 42 7.59 14.33 -24.07
CA ASP A 42 7.33 14.27 -25.52
C ASP A 42 6.49 15.46 -25.99
N ARG A 43 5.56 15.91 -25.15
CA ARG A 43 4.70 17.08 -25.41
C ARG A 43 5.32 18.41 -24.99
N GLN A 44 6.59 18.42 -24.58
CA GLN A 44 7.28 19.60 -24.05
C GLN A 44 6.45 20.36 -23.00
N ALA A 45 5.81 19.61 -22.10
CA ALA A 45 4.92 20.17 -21.11
C ALA A 45 5.66 21.15 -20.18
N ALA A 46 4.92 22.14 -19.67
CA ALA A 46 5.46 23.14 -18.76
C ALA A 46 6.23 22.51 -17.58
N PRO A 47 7.36 23.12 -17.13
CA PRO A 47 8.18 22.59 -16.04
C PRO A 47 7.39 22.24 -14.76
N ALA A 48 6.37 23.03 -14.42
CA ALA A 48 5.51 22.79 -13.27
C ALA A 48 4.70 21.47 -13.35
N LYS A 49 4.41 20.95 -14.55
CA LYS A 49 3.76 19.63 -14.71
C LYS A 49 4.75 18.50 -14.45
N LEU A 50 5.99 18.64 -14.94
CA LEU A 50 7.08 17.69 -14.68
C LEU A 50 7.44 17.64 -13.19
N GLU A 51 7.41 18.78 -12.50
CA GLU A 51 7.71 18.84 -11.06
C GLU A 51 6.59 18.18 -10.25
N ARG A 52 5.33 18.45 -10.57
CA ARG A 52 4.20 17.76 -9.93
C ARG A 52 4.25 16.24 -10.13
N ASN A 53 4.62 15.78 -11.32
CA ASN A 53 4.81 14.36 -11.58
C ASN A 53 6.00 13.79 -10.79
N ARG A 54 7.12 14.54 -10.65
CA ARG A 54 8.28 14.14 -9.85
C ARG A 54 7.92 13.95 -8.37
N ILE A 55 7.17 14.89 -7.80
CA ILE A 55 6.72 14.82 -6.40
C ILE A 55 5.80 13.60 -6.19
N GLN A 56 4.89 13.32 -7.12
CA GLN A 56 4.03 12.13 -7.05
C GLN A 56 4.84 10.83 -7.11
N LEU A 57 5.81 10.73 -8.01
CA LEU A 57 6.72 9.58 -8.09
C LEU A 57 7.46 9.35 -6.77
N ALA A 58 8.08 10.40 -6.21
CA ALA A 58 8.80 10.31 -4.94
C ALA A 58 7.88 9.83 -3.80
N ARG A 59 6.63 10.32 -3.74
CA ARG A 59 5.65 9.88 -2.76
C ARG A 59 5.30 8.40 -2.90
N LYS A 60 5.07 7.92 -4.12
CA LYS A 60 4.75 6.49 -4.36
C LYS A 60 5.93 5.58 -4.07
N GLN A 61 7.14 6.00 -4.42
CA GLN A 61 8.37 5.27 -4.08
C GLN A 61 8.60 5.19 -2.56
N TRP A 62 8.35 6.27 -1.82
CA TRP A 62 8.40 6.26 -0.37
C TRP A 62 7.36 5.28 0.23
N GLN A 63 6.13 5.28 -0.29
CA GLN A 63 5.09 4.32 0.12
C GLN A 63 5.50 2.87 -0.18
N LEU A 64 6.11 2.63 -1.35
CA LEU A 64 6.59 1.30 -1.74
C LEU A 64 7.68 0.81 -0.79
N SER A 65 8.65 1.66 -0.45
CA SER A 65 9.70 1.34 0.51
C SER A 65 9.10 0.91 1.86
N HIS A 66 8.16 1.69 2.39
CA HIS A 66 7.45 1.34 3.63
C HIS A 66 6.69 0.02 3.52
N ALA A 67 5.93 -0.19 2.43
CA ALA A 67 5.17 -1.41 2.23
C ALA A 67 6.07 -2.66 2.13
N LEU A 68 7.27 -2.53 1.53
CA LEU A 68 8.25 -3.60 1.47
C LEU A 68 8.85 -3.90 2.85
N ILE A 69 9.21 -2.87 3.62
CA ILE A 69 9.70 -3.05 4.99
C ILE A 69 8.64 -3.76 5.84
N GLU A 70 7.38 -3.31 5.79
CA GLU A 70 6.28 -3.95 6.52
C GLU A 70 6.07 -5.42 6.11
N ARG A 71 6.23 -5.75 4.82
CA ARG A 71 6.02 -7.11 4.29
C ARG A 71 7.13 -8.09 4.72
N TYR A 72 8.35 -7.59 4.91
CA TYR A 72 9.53 -8.43 5.16
C TYR A 72 10.13 -8.27 6.55
N LEU A 73 9.48 -7.52 7.45
CA LEU A 73 9.92 -7.43 8.84
C LEU A 73 9.75 -8.80 9.54
N PRO A 74 10.84 -9.42 10.03
CA PRO A 74 10.73 -10.66 10.82
C PRO A 74 9.97 -10.38 12.12
N GLY A 75 9.04 -11.25 12.49
CA GLY A 75 8.13 -11.07 13.64
C GLY A 75 6.63 -10.93 13.31
N ALA A 76 6.22 -10.71 12.05
CA ALA A 76 4.80 -10.75 11.67
C ALA A 76 4.31 -12.16 11.26
N ALA A 77 5.24 -13.04 10.87
CA ALA A 77 4.96 -14.42 10.44
C ALA A 77 5.49 -15.48 11.44
N ASP A 78 6.36 -15.08 12.37
CA ASP A 78 6.98 -16.01 13.33
C ASP A 78 6.05 -16.33 14.52
N ASP A 79 5.09 -15.46 14.83
CA ASP A 79 4.05 -15.71 15.85
C ASP A 79 3.07 -16.83 15.46
N GLU A 80 2.87 -17.09 14.16
CA GLU A 80 1.98 -18.18 13.68
C GLU A 80 2.66 -19.56 13.64
N ARG A 81 4.00 -19.62 13.70
CA ARG A 81 4.76 -20.88 13.79
C ARG A 81 5.13 -21.27 15.22
N ALA A 82 4.99 -20.35 16.17
CA ALA A 82 5.31 -20.53 17.58
C ALA A 82 4.08 -20.79 18.48
N ALA A 83 2.87 -20.89 17.91
CA ALA A 83 1.61 -21.22 18.60
C ALA A 83 1.06 -22.58 18.16
#